data_AF-A0A4P8QZ13-F1
#
_entry.id   AF-A0A4P8QZ13-F1
#
_cell.length_a   1.000
_cell.length_b   1.000
_cell.length_c   1.000
_cell.angle_alpha   90.00
_cell.angle_beta   90.00
_cell.angle_gamma   90.00
#
_symmetry.space_group_name_H-M   'P 1'
#
loop_
_entity.id
_entity.type
_entity.pdbx_description
1 polymer ?
#
loop_
_entity_poly.entity_id
_entity_poly.type
_entity_poly.pdbx_seq_one_letter_code
_entity_poly.pdbx_strand_id
1 'polypeptide(L)'
;MGVKKKLTQGGIMAIKKLILLFIVLSVLISGCLNSGEEQELEDEDSGDSGSSGGYSGGQRYEEVQTAEETITSEELGTPVETETFEEIETPFETETAEETLTPEGAGTIAEGQTENLTEEEAWQPAETEPRTYLVRLREYVIIPSELEINVGDLVVWRNFEDSVFTLTSEEGLFEDQRLGYGNTFNYTFTETGNYSFSVSGYPNMRMTITVK
;
A
#
# COMPACT_ATOMS: atom_id res chain seq x y z
N MET A 1 20.56 -21.24 11.46
CA MET A 1 21.67 -20.45 12.06
C MET A 1 21.16 -19.03 12.32
N GLY A 2 21.10 -18.57 13.57
CA GLY A 2 20.55 -17.23 13.89
C GLY A 2 21.62 -16.14 13.93
N VAL A 3 21.67 -15.27 12.92
CA VAL A 3 22.65 -14.16 12.85
C VAL A 3 22.22 -13.02 13.78
N LYS A 4 22.76 -12.99 15.00
CA LYS A 4 22.61 -11.85 15.91
C LYS A 4 23.39 -10.65 15.37
N LYS A 5 22.73 -9.73 14.67
CA LYS A 5 23.31 -8.46 14.20
C LYS A 5 23.84 -7.68 15.42
N LYS A 6 25.15 -7.65 15.63
CA LYS A 6 25.77 -6.80 16.64
C LYS A 6 25.61 -5.34 16.20
N LEU A 7 24.81 -4.57 16.94
CA LEU A 7 24.75 -3.13 16.78
C LEU A 7 26.14 -2.53 17.04
N THR A 8 26.57 -1.63 16.14
CA THR A 8 27.81 -0.89 16.31
C THR A 8 27.70 0.06 17.50
N GLN A 9 28.83 0.41 18.12
CA GLN A 9 28.87 1.37 19.22
C GLN A 9 28.26 2.73 18.83
N GLY A 10 28.39 3.13 17.56
CA GLY A 10 27.71 4.29 16.99
C GLY A 10 26.18 4.15 17.01
N GLY A 11 25.64 3.01 16.58
CA GLY A 11 24.20 2.72 16.65
C GLY A 11 23.66 2.72 18.08
N ILE A 12 24.41 2.16 19.04
CA ILE A 12 24.04 2.17 20.47
C ILE A 12 24.02 3.60 21.02
N MET A 13 24.99 4.46 20.64
CA MET A 13 24.98 5.87 21.05
C MET A 13 23.87 6.68 20.38
N ALA A 14 23.54 6.40 19.11
CA ALA A 14 22.43 7.04 18.41
C ALA A 14 21.07 6.70 19.08
N ILE A 15 20.82 5.43 19.36
CA ILE A 15 19.59 4.98 20.05
C ILE A 15 19.50 5.58 21.46
N LYS A 16 20.59 5.62 22.22
CA LYS A 16 20.62 6.28 23.54
C LYS A 16 20.31 7.78 23.45
N LYS A 17 20.80 8.48 22.43
CA LYS A 17 20.46 9.90 22.19
C LYS A 17 18.99 10.09 21.83
N LEU A 18 18.41 9.21 21.01
CA LEU A 18 17.01 9.27 20.61
C LEU A 18 16.07 9.02 21.80
N ILE A 19 16.37 8.02 22.65
CA ILE A 19 15.60 7.75 23.88
C ILE A 19 15.70 8.92 24.86
N LEU A 20 16.90 9.50 25.04
CA LEU A 20 17.08 10.67 25.91
C LEU A 20 16.28 11.89 25.41
N LEU A 21 16.32 12.15 24.10
CA LEU A 21 15.55 13.23 23.46
C LEU A 21 14.05 13.05 23.69
N PHE A 22 13.53 11.82 23.54
CA PHE A 22 12.12 11.53 23.73
C PHE A 22 11.68 11.74 25.18
N ILE A 23 12.48 11.30 26.17
CA ILE A 23 12.20 11.52 27.60
C ILE A 23 12.19 13.02 27.95
N VAL A 24 13.18 13.79 27.46
CA VAL A 24 13.23 15.24 27.69
C VAL A 24 12.03 15.93 27.05
N LEU A 25 11.66 15.55 25.83
CA LEU A 25 10.47 16.07 25.14
C LEU A 25 9.20 15.78 25.95
N SER A 26 8.99 14.54 26.42
CA SER A 26 7.83 14.17 27.25
C SER A 26 7.68 15.04 28.50
N VAL A 27 8.78 15.30 29.22
CA VAL A 27 8.74 16.13 30.44
C VAL A 27 8.38 17.58 30.14
N LEU A 28 8.75 18.11 28.97
CA LEU A 28 8.39 19.48 28.57
C LEU A 28 6.89 19.61 28.24
N ILE A 29 6.26 18.61 27.62
CA ILE A 29 4.82 18.66 27.31
C ILE A 29 3.97 18.51 28.58
N SER A 30 4.37 17.63 29.51
CA SER A 30 3.66 17.42 30.78
C SER A 30 3.76 18.58 31.76
N GLY A 31 4.63 19.57 31.53
CA GLY A 31 4.83 20.72 32.40
C GLY A 31 3.85 21.89 32.21
N CYS A 32 2.99 21.86 31.19
CA CYS A 32 2.20 23.02 30.76
C CYS A 32 0.71 23.00 31.17
N LEU A 33 0.21 21.93 31.80
CA LEU A 33 -1.22 21.76 32.11
C LEU A 33 -1.47 21.67 33.62
N ASN A 34 -1.35 22.80 34.33
CA ASN A 34 -1.94 22.95 35.67
C ASN A 34 -2.29 24.41 36.01
N SER A 35 -3.35 24.91 35.38
CA SER A 35 -4.17 26.04 35.82
C SER A 35 -5.57 25.79 35.25
N GLY A 36 -6.64 25.61 36.01
CA GLY A 36 -6.87 26.01 37.40
C GLY A 36 -7.90 27.14 37.39
N GLU A 37 -9.17 26.79 37.23
CA GLU A 37 -10.28 27.70 37.48
C GLU A 37 -11.46 26.90 38.03
N GLU A 38 -11.94 27.31 39.20
CA GLU A 38 -13.11 26.78 39.89
C GLU A 38 -14.33 27.58 39.42
N GLN A 39 -15.47 26.93 39.16
CA GLN A 39 -16.77 27.61 39.10
C GLN A 39 -17.79 26.86 39.95
N GLU A 40 -18.20 27.51 41.03
CA GLU A 40 -19.35 27.16 41.87
C GLU A 40 -20.67 27.70 41.25
N LEU A 41 -21.80 27.44 41.94
CA LEU A 41 -23.12 28.10 41.82
C LEU A 41 -24.00 27.62 40.63
N GLU A 42 -25.32 27.40 40.77
CA GLU A 42 -26.20 27.26 41.96
C GLU A 42 -27.52 26.52 41.56
N ASP A 43 -28.43 26.31 42.51
CA ASP A 43 -29.55 25.35 42.47
C ASP A 43 -30.89 25.82 41.82
N GLU A 44 -31.94 25.00 42.03
CA GLU A 44 -33.41 25.20 41.91
C GLU A 44 -34.14 24.87 40.59
N ASP A 45 -35.44 24.52 40.57
CA ASP A 45 -36.30 23.65 41.41
C ASP A 45 -37.66 23.43 40.69
N SER A 46 -38.37 22.33 40.99
CA SER A 46 -39.83 22.12 40.86
C SER A 46 -40.50 22.03 39.46
N GLY A 47 -41.59 21.24 39.38
CA GLY A 47 -42.51 21.27 38.22
C GLY A 47 -43.36 20.02 37.94
N ASP A 48 -44.30 19.68 38.83
CA ASP A 48 -45.28 18.58 38.64
C ASP A 48 -46.32 18.85 37.53
N SER A 49 -46.73 17.81 36.78
CA SER A 49 -48.16 17.45 36.55
C SER A 49 -48.31 16.37 35.45
N GLY A 50 -49.07 15.32 35.75
CA GLY A 50 -49.29 14.19 34.84
C GLY A 50 -50.59 14.25 34.00
N SER A 51 -50.77 13.28 33.10
CA SER A 51 -52.09 12.94 32.55
C SER A 51 -52.17 11.48 32.07
N SER A 52 -53.39 10.95 32.00
CA SER A 52 -53.70 9.52 31.88
C SER A 52 -54.32 9.14 30.53
N GLY A 53 -54.12 7.88 30.11
CA GLY A 53 -54.84 7.30 28.98
C GLY A 53 -54.17 6.02 28.45
N GLY A 54 -54.72 4.85 28.78
CA GLY A 54 -54.22 3.57 28.27
C GLY A 54 -55.12 2.96 27.21
N TYR A 55 -54.58 2.03 26.40
CA TYR A 55 -55.31 0.87 25.89
C TYR A 55 -54.33 -0.28 25.58
N SER A 56 -54.86 -1.50 25.52
CA SER A 56 -54.12 -2.75 25.69
C SER A 56 -53.68 -3.46 24.40
N GLY A 57 -52.53 -4.13 24.45
CA GLY A 57 -52.36 -5.49 23.90
C GLY A 57 -51.19 -5.69 22.93
N GLY A 58 -50.37 -6.73 23.16
CA GLY A 58 -49.51 -7.30 22.11
C GLY A 58 -48.12 -7.80 22.52
N GLN A 59 -48.03 -9.05 23.00
CA GLN A 59 -46.90 -9.98 22.78
C GLN A 59 -45.44 -9.58 23.10
N ARG A 60 -44.99 -10.03 24.29
CA ARG A 60 -43.82 -10.94 24.49
C ARG A 60 -42.66 -10.87 23.48
N TYR A 61 -41.56 -10.28 23.94
CA TYR A 61 -40.20 -10.82 23.80
C TYR A 61 -39.41 -10.41 25.06
N GLU A 62 -38.66 -11.36 25.64
CA GLU A 62 -37.60 -11.04 26.60
C GLU A 62 -36.37 -10.64 25.78
N GLU A 63 -35.79 -9.47 26.04
CA GLU A 63 -34.43 -9.18 25.59
C GLU A 63 -33.63 -8.48 26.71
N VAL A 64 -32.32 -8.69 26.63
CA VAL A 64 -31.34 -8.51 27.70
C VAL A 64 -31.00 -7.03 27.90
N GLN A 65 -30.48 -6.72 29.09
CA GLN A 65 -30.03 -5.39 29.53
C GLN A 65 -29.22 -4.64 28.46
N THR A 66 -29.75 -3.52 27.98
CA THR A 66 -28.98 -2.48 27.31
C THR A 66 -28.10 -1.78 28.34
N ALA A 67 -26.78 -1.87 28.17
CA ALA A 67 -25.84 -0.96 28.82
C ALA A 67 -25.64 0.26 27.92
N GLU A 68 -25.69 1.44 28.51
CA GLU A 68 -25.41 2.71 27.86
C GLU A 68 -23.90 2.86 27.63
N GLU A 69 -23.46 3.24 26.44
CA GLU A 69 -22.28 4.10 26.28
C GLU A 69 -22.54 5.10 25.15
N THR A 70 -22.92 6.32 25.55
CA THR A 70 -22.89 7.51 24.70
C THR A 70 -21.45 7.99 24.56
N ILE A 71 -20.88 7.89 23.36
CA ILE A 71 -19.62 8.57 23.03
C ILE A 71 -19.89 9.58 21.92
N THR A 72 -20.12 10.82 22.35
CA THR A 72 -20.12 12.00 21.48
C THR A 72 -18.69 12.26 21.01
N SER A 73 -18.49 12.37 19.70
CA SER A 73 -17.21 12.75 19.11
C SER A 73 -17.39 13.99 18.24
N GLU A 74 -17.31 15.16 18.86
CA GLU A 74 -17.08 16.43 18.18
C GLU A 74 -15.65 16.89 18.48
N GLU A 75 -14.77 16.93 17.48
CA GLU A 75 -13.66 17.89 17.50
C GLU A 75 -13.28 18.34 16.08
N LEU A 76 -13.28 19.65 15.89
CA LEU A 76 -12.96 20.34 14.64
C LEU A 76 -11.44 20.46 14.47
N GLY A 77 -10.83 19.52 13.77
CA GLY A 77 -9.43 19.60 13.34
C GLY A 77 -9.27 20.36 12.03
N THR A 78 -8.91 21.65 12.09
CA THR A 78 -8.42 22.41 10.93
C THR A 78 -6.91 22.21 10.77
N PRO A 79 -6.41 21.73 9.60
CA PRO A 79 -5.02 21.92 9.21
C PRO A 79 -4.84 23.17 8.35
N VAL A 80 -3.66 23.77 8.44
CA VAL A 80 -3.40 25.18 8.09
C VAL A 80 -2.44 25.33 6.92
N GLU A 81 -2.52 26.50 6.28
CA GLU A 81 -1.55 27.13 5.37
C GLU A 81 -1.30 26.55 3.97
N THR A 82 -1.18 27.51 3.04
CA THR A 82 -1.03 27.34 1.61
C THR A 82 0.40 27.68 1.21
N GLU A 83 1.24 26.66 1.01
CA GLU A 83 2.57 26.82 0.45
C GLU A 83 2.48 26.98 -1.08
N THR A 84 2.72 28.20 -1.56
CA THR A 84 2.86 28.48 -3.00
C THR A 84 4.24 28.02 -3.46
N PHE A 85 4.31 27.01 -4.32
CA PHE A 85 5.57 26.59 -4.96
C PHE A 85 5.61 27.03 -6.42
N GLU A 86 6.74 27.62 -6.83
CA GLU A 86 6.90 28.23 -8.15
C GLU A 86 7.05 27.19 -9.27
N GLU A 87 6.48 27.52 -10.42
CA GLU A 87 6.46 26.74 -11.65
C GLU A 87 7.84 26.75 -12.33
N ILE A 88 8.44 25.57 -12.52
CA ILE A 88 9.64 25.39 -13.34
C ILE A 88 9.32 24.59 -14.60
N GLU A 89 8.83 25.29 -15.63
CA GLU A 89 8.71 24.73 -16.98
C GLU A 89 10.08 24.24 -17.47
N THR A 90 10.13 23.01 -18.02
CA THR A 90 11.26 22.53 -18.81
C THR A 90 10.70 21.86 -20.08
N PRO A 91 11.05 22.34 -21.28
CA PRO A 91 10.33 21.95 -22.50
C PRO A 91 10.81 20.63 -23.10
N PHE A 92 9.85 19.93 -23.71
CA PHE A 92 9.91 19.26 -25.01
C PHE A 92 11.26 18.69 -25.49
N GLU A 93 11.29 17.38 -25.75
CA GLU A 93 11.61 16.95 -27.13
C GLU A 93 10.91 15.65 -27.51
N THR A 94 10.45 15.60 -28.75
CA THR A 94 9.75 14.47 -29.37
C THR A 94 10.65 13.96 -30.48
N GLU A 95 11.01 12.67 -30.49
CA GLU A 95 11.52 12.04 -31.70
C GLU A 95 10.68 10.81 -32.08
N THR A 96 9.92 10.99 -33.16
CA THR A 96 9.32 9.92 -33.93
C THR A 96 10.19 9.75 -35.17
N ALA A 97 10.78 8.57 -35.34
CA ALA A 97 11.48 8.19 -36.55
C ALA A 97 10.91 6.86 -37.07
N GLU A 98 10.18 6.97 -38.19
CA GLU A 98 9.91 5.88 -39.14
C GLU A 98 11.25 5.49 -39.82
N GLU A 99 11.41 4.44 -40.63
CA GLU A 99 10.44 3.59 -41.34
C GLU A 99 11.05 2.18 -41.58
N THR A 100 10.32 1.34 -42.31
CA THR A 100 10.68 -0.04 -42.69
C THR A 100 11.64 -0.06 -43.89
N LEU A 101 12.34 -1.17 -44.16
CA LEU A 101 12.41 -1.84 -45.49
C LEU A 101 13.46 -2.97 -45.55
N THR A 102 12.98 -4.19 -45.78
CA THR A 102 13.76 -5.37 -46.22
C THR A 102 14.02 -5.30 -47.73
N PRO A 103 15.09 -5.94 -48.22
CA PRO A 103 14.85 -6.87 -49.34
C PRO A 103 15.64 -8.19 -49.26
N GLU A 104 15.04 -9.25 -49.82
CA GLU A 104 15.67 -10.55 -50.05
C GLU A 104 16.75 -10.51 -51.16
N GLY A 105 17.71 -11.44 -51.11
CA GLY A 105 18.70 -11.66 -52.18
C GLY A 105 19.37 -13.03 -52.05
N ALA A 106 19.11 -13.94 -52.99
CA ALA A 106 19.40 -15.37 -52.86
C ALA A 106 20.86 -15.78 -53.09
N GLY A 107 21.24 -16.95 -52.53
CA GLY A 107 22.53 -17.60 -52.75
C GLY A 107 22.52 -19.11 -52.44
N THR A 108 22.06 -19.93 -53.38
CA THR A 108 22.19 -21.41 -53.35
C THR A 108 23.63 -21.85 -53.66
N ILE A 109 24.26 -22.70 -52.84
CA ILE A 109 24.69 -24.13 -53.04
C ILE A 109 25.37 -24.61 -51.73
N ALA A 110 25.56 -25.89 -51.38
CA ALA A 110 25.25 -27.18 -52.05
C ALA A 110 24.96 -28.28 -50.98
N GLU A 111 24.72 -29.53 -51.41
CA GLU A 111 24.55 -30.70 -50.53
C GLU A 111 25.88 -31.32 -50.07
N GLY A 112 25.93 -31.84 -48.85
CA GLY A 112 27.06 -32.60 -48.28
C GLY A 112 26.58 -33.48 -47.11
N GLN A 113 26.94 -34.77 -47.11
CA GLN A 113 26.30 -35.80 -46.30
C GLN A 113 26.73 -35.85 -44.83
N THR A 114 25.75 -36.17 -43.97
CA THR A 114 25.79 -36.96 -42.72
C THR A 114 27.10 -37.05 -41.93
N GLU A 115 27.10 -36.45 -40.74
CA GLU A 115 27.82 -36.96 -39.57
C GLU A 115 26.79 -37.11 -38.43
N ASN A 116 26.81 -38.25 -37.73
CA ASN A 116 25.85 -38.57 -36.68
C ASN A 116 26.41 -38.12 -35.32
N LEU A 117 25.87 -37.04 -34.76
CA LEU A 117 26.14 -36.62 -33.38
C LEU A 117 24.88 -36.73 -32.54
N THR A 118 24.89 -37.73 -31.66
CA THR A 118 23.91 -37.87 -30.57
C THR A 118 24.26 -36.89 -29.46
N GLU A 119 23.88 -35.63 -29.65
CA GLU A 119 23.89 -34.64 -28.55
C GLU A 119 22.62 -34.81 -27.71
N GLU A 120 22.70 -35.65 -26.68
CA GLU A 120 21.96 -35.40 -25.44
C GLU A 120 22.58 -34.18 -24.74
N GLU A 121 22.46 -32.99 -25.35
CA GLU A 121 22.53 -31.76 -24.58
C GLU A 121 21.29 -31.73 -23.68
N ALA A 122 21.50 -32.13 -22.43
CA ALA A 122 20.52 -31.91 -21.38
C ALA A 122 20.31 -30.39 -21.26
N TRP A 123 19.20 -29.91 -21.80
CA TRP A 123 18.73 -28.53 -21.69
C TRP A 123 18.57 -28.16 -20.21
N GLN A 124 19.65 -27.71 -19.59
CA GLN A 124 19.59 -26.93 -18.37
C GLN A 124 19.01 -25.58 -18.77
N PRO A 125 17.78 -25.22 -18.36
CA PRO A 125 17.27 -23.88 -18.62
C PRO A 125 18.25 -22.88 -17.99
N ALA A 126 18.61 -21.84 -18.73
CA ALA A 126 19.50 -20.81 -18.23
C ALA A 126 18.83 -20.10 -17.06
N GLU A 127 19.27 -20.43 -15.84
CA GLU A 127 18.75 -19.87 -14.60
C GLU A 127 19.01 -18.35 -14.60
N THR A 128 17.94 -17.57 -14.76
CA THR A 128 18.04 -16.12 -14.84
C THR A 128 18.09 -15.53 -13.43
N GLU A 129 19.11 -14.73 -13.17
CA GLU A 129 19.27 -14.03 -11.88
C GLU A 129 18.01 -13.21 -11.54
N PRO A 130 17.45 -13.37 -10.32
CA PRO A 130 16.25 -12.65 -9.90
C PRO A 130 16.35 -11.13 -10.05
N ARG A 131 15.30 -10.55 -10.65
CA ARG A 131 15.15 -9.12 -10.90
C ARG A 131 14.16 -8.50 -9.92
N THR A 132 14.11 -7.17 -9.91
CA THR A 132 13.12 -6.41 -9.15
C THR A 132 12.38 -5.45 -10.07
N TYR A 133 11.05 -5.50 -10.03
CA TYR A 133 10.15 -4.69 -10.83
C TYR A 133 9.35 -3.74 -9.95
N LEU A 134 9.32 -2.45 -10.30
CA LEU A 134 8.55 -1.42 -9.58
C LEU A 134 7.22 -1.17 -10.29
N VAL A 135 6.13 -1.54 -9.62
CA VAL A 135 4.76 -1.19 -9.97
C VAL A 135 4.36 0.06 -9.19
N ARG A 136 3.78 1.05 -9.87
CA ARG A 136 3.39 2.34 -9.29
C ARG A 136 1.88 2.44 -9.24
N LEU A 137 1.33 2.77 -8.08
CA LEU A 137 -0.05 3.24 -7.96
C LEU A 137 0.04 4.78 -7.97
N ARG A 138 -0.44 5.40 -9.06
CA ARG A 138 -0.35 6.84 -9.35
C ARG A 138 -1.51 7.24 -10.25
N GLU A 139 -2.02 8.47 -10.15
CA GLU A 139 -3.07 9.03 -11.02
C GLU A 139 -4.32 8.12 -11.13
N TYR A 140 -4.64 7.42 -10.03
CA TYR A 140 -5.69 6.39 -9.98
C TYR A 140 -5.58 5.30 -11.06
N VAL A 141 -4.34 4.92 -11.42
CA VAL A 141 -4.00 3.78 -12.26
C VAL A 141 -2.86 2.94 -11.66
N ILE A 142 -2.72 1.69 -12.11
CA ILE A 142 -1.57 0.82 -11.80
C ILE A 142 -0.64 0.84 -13.02
N ILE A 143 0.64 1.16 -12.82
CA ILE A 143 1.62 1.33 -13.91
C ILE A 143 2.84 0.42 -13.69
N PRO A 144 3.16 -0.49 -14.63
CA PRO A 144 2.38 -0.81 -15.82
C PRO A 144 1.10 -1.61 -15.48
N SER A 145 0.12 -1.63 -16.38
CA SER A 145 -1.08 -2.46 -16.26
C SER A 145 -0.85 -3.92 -16.66
N GLU A 146 0.20 -4.20 -17.43
CA GLU A 146 0.64 -5.53 -17.81
C GLU A 146 2.15 -5.67 -17.57
N LEU A 147 2.59 -6.79 -17.01
CA LEU A 147 4.00 -7.03 -16.70
C LEU A 147 4.38 -8.50 -16.91
N GLU A 148 5.39 -8.74 -17.75
CA GLU A 148 6.06 -10.05 -17.82
C GLU A 148 7.29 -10.09 -16.91
N ILE A 149 7.36 -11.14 -16.07
CA ILE A 149 8.51 -11.47 -15.21
C ILE A 149 8.81 -12.96 -15.31
N ASN A 150 9.94 -13.41 -14.76
CA ASN A 150 10.30 -14.82 -14.68
C ASN A 150 10.06 -15.36 -13.26
N VAL A 151 9.97 -16.67 -13.11
CA VAL A 151 9.99 -17.32 -11.79
C VAL A 151 11.23 -16.88 -10.99
N GLY A 152 11.02 -16.47 -9.75
CA GLY A 152 12.04 -15.94 -8.84
C GLY A 152 12.06 -14.41 -8.73
N ASP A 153 11.43 -13.69 -9.65
CA ASP A 153 11.45 -12.22 -9.67
C ASP A 153 10.63 -11.59 -8.53
N LEU A 154 11.09 -10.43 -8.06
CA LEU A 154 10.47 -9.62 -7.02
C LEU A 154 9.66 -8.48 -7.65
N VAL A 155 8.39 -8.35 -7.27
CA VAL A 155 7.56 -7.18 -7.61
C VAL A 155 7.37 -6.31 -6.37
N VAL A 156 7.54 -5.01 -6.55
CA VAL A 156 7.38 -3.97 -5.53
C VAL A 156 6.27 -3.04 -5.99
N TRP A 157 5.10 -3.09 -5.33
CA TRP A 157 4.06 -2.10 -5.51
C TRP A 157 4.35 -0.92 -4.59
N ARG A 158 4.29 0.31 -5.12
CA ARG A 158 4.46 1.54 -4.35
C ARG A 158 3.32 2.51 -4.62
N ASN A 159 2.74 3.04 -3.56
CA ASN A 159 1.77 4.12 -3.68
C ASN A 159 2.47 5.49 -3.77
N PHE A 160 2.06 6.29 -4.75
CA PHE A 160 2.49 7.67 -4.97
C PHE A 160 1.33 8.68 -4.84
N GLU A 161 0.12 8.22 -4.52
CA GLU A 161 -1.05 9.05 -4.22
C GLU A 161 -1.18 9.27 -2.71
N ASP A 162 -1.76 10.42 -2.33
CA ASP A 162 -2.10 10.72 -0.93
C ASP A 162 -3.23 9.84 -0.39
N SER A 163 -4.05 9.29 -1.30
CA SER A 163 -5.10 8.32 -0.97
C SER A 163 -4.54 6.99 -0.48
N VAL A 164 -5.18 6.38 0.51
CA VAL A 164 -4.87 5.00 0.93
C VAL A 164 -5.54 4.02 -0.05
N PHE A 165 -4.74 3.18 -0.70
CA PHE A 165 -5.22 2.10 -1.58
C PHE A 165 -5.17 0.75 -0.88
N THR A 166 -6.13 -0.13 -1.18
CA THR A 166 -6.10 -1.55 -0.77
C THR A 166 -5.81 -2.38 -2.01
N LEU A 167 -4.62 -2.95 -2.10
CA LEU A 167 -4.20 -3.86 -3.17
C LEU A 167 -4.70 -5.28 -2.87
N THR A 168 -5.45 -5.84 -3.80
CA THR A 168 -6.06 -7.18 -3.74
C THR A 168 -5.45 -8.07 -4.82
N SER A 169 -5.18 -9.34 -4.49
CA SER A 169 -4.84 -10.40 -5.46
C SER A 169 -6.09 -11.23 -5.73
N GLU A 170 -6.51 -11.33 -6.98
CA GLU A 170 -7.73 -12.07 -7.36
C GLU A 170 -7.53 -13.59 -7.22
N GLU A 171 -6.28 -14.07 -7.28
CA GLU A 171 -5.90 -15.47 -7.05
C GLU A 171 -5.58 -15.78 -5.58
N GLY A 172 -5.69 -14.80 -4.67
CA GLY A 172 -5.47 -15.00 -3.23
C GLY A 172 -4.02 -15.26 -2.82
N LEU A 173 -3.04 -14.72 -3.57
CA LEU A 173 -1.60 -14.89 -3.28
C LEU A 173 -1.18 -14.32 -1.90
N PHE A 174 -1.94 -13.34 -1.41
CA PHE A 174 -1.74 -12.65 -0.14
C PHE A 174 -3.06 -12.00 0.32
N GLU A 175 -3.17 -11.76 1.63
CA GLU A 175 -4.25 -10.96 2.23
C GLU A 175 -4.21 -9.50 1.71
N ASP A 176 -5.35 -8.83 1.65
CA ASP A 176 -5.48 -7.43 1.19
C ASP A 176 -4.46 -6.47 1.83
N GLN A 177 -3.71 -5.74 1.01
CA GLN A 177 -2.60 -4.89 1.45
C GLN A 177 -2.96 -3.40 1.40
N ARG A 178 -3.00 -2.73 2.57
CA ARG A 178 -3.28 -1.29 2.68
C ARG A 178 -2.00 -0.46 2.50
N LEU A 179 -1.96 0.31 1.42
CA LEU A 179 -0.85 1.18 1.02
C LEU A 179 -1.24 2.66 1.13
N GLY A 180 -0.78 3.35 2.19
CA GLY A 180 -0.79 4.81 2.24
C GLY A 180 0.34 5.43 1.41
N TYR A 181 0.38 6.75 1.28
CA TYR A 181 1.39 7.47 0.51
C TYR A 181 2.83 7.02 0.82
N GLY A 182 3.59 6.71 -0.23
CA GLY A 182 4.99 6.29 -0.14
C GLY A 182 5.23 4.87 0.36
N ASN A 183 4.22 4.18 0.92
CA ASN A 183 4.34 2.79 1.37
C ASN A 183 4.54 1.83 0.20
N THR A 184 5.20 0.70 0.50
CA THR A 184 5.50 -0.36 -0.45
C THR A 184 5.04 -1.73 0.05
N PHE A 185 4.52 -2.55 -0.84
CA PHE A 185 4.35 -3.99 -0.62
C PHE A 185 5.20 -4.76 -1.65
N ASN A 186 5.76 -5.89 -1.24
CA ASN A 186 6.71 -6.67 -2.02
C ASN A 186 6.27 -8.14 -2.08
N TYR A 187 6.32 -8.76 -3.26
CA TYR A 187 6.00 -10.18 -3.44
C TYR A 187 7.01 -10.84 -4.41
N THR A 188 7.46 -12.04 -4.09
CA THR A 188 8.33 -12.85 -4.98
C THR A 188 7.48 -13.95 -5.60
N PHE A 189 7.46 -14.02 -6.93
CA PHE A 189 6.70 -15.03 -7.65
C PHE A 189 7.53 -16.30 -7.81
N THR A 190 7.02 -17.44 -7.32
CA THR A 190 7.74 -18.72 -7.34
C THR A 190 7.14 -19.76 -8.28
N GLU A 191 6.03 -19.42 -8.95
CA GLU A 191 5.29 -20.32 -9.83
C GLU A 191 4.93 -19.58 -11.12
N THR A 192 4.84 -20.31 -12.23
CA THR A 192 4.41 -19.75 -13.53
C THR A 192 2.90 -19.59 -13.55
N GLY A 193 2.41 -18.52 -14.18
CA GLY A 193 0.97 -18.23 -14.20
C GLY A 193 0.64 -16.84 -14.68
N ASN A 194 -0.66 -16.54 -14.70
CA ASN A 194 -1.18 -15.19 -14.86
C ASN A 194 -1.87 -14.80 -13.55
N TYR A 195 -1.47 -13.66 -12.99
CA TYR A 195 -1.93 -13.17 -11.71
C TYR A 195 -2.55 -11.78 -11.88
N SER A 196 -3.76 -11.62 -11.37
CA SER A 196 -4.57 -10.43 -11.55
C SER A 196 -4.62 -9.66 -10.23
N PHE A 197 -4.37 -8.36 -10.30
CA PHE A 197 -4.40 -7.47 -9.15
C PHE A 197 -5.38 -6.34 -9.40
N SER A 198 -6.03 -5.90 -8.33
CA SER A 198 -6.94 -4.75 -8.37
C SER A 198 -6.78 -3.88 -7.13
N VAL A 199 -7.25 -2.63 -7.21
CA VAL A 199 -7.40 -1.77 -6.03
C VAL A 199 -8.87 -1.72 -5.63
N SER A 200 -9.16 -2.15 -4.41
CA SER A 200 -10.52 -2.19 -3.88
C SER A 200 -11.15 -0.79 -3.86
N GLY A 201 -12.37 -0.68 -4.38
CA GLY A 201 -13.08 0.59 -4.59
C GLY A 201 -12.82 1.29 -5.93
N TYR A 202 -11.84 0.85 -6.73
CA TYR A 202 -11.46 1.49 -7.99
C TYR A 202 -11.49 0.49 -9.17
N PRO A 203 -12.66 0.30 -9.83
CA PRO A 203 -12.85 -0.77 -10.82
C PRO A 203 -11.85 -0.79 -12.00
N ASN A 204 -11.30 0.38 -12.36
CA ASN A 204 -10.36 0.55 -13.47
C ASN A 204 -8.89 0.42 -13.03
N MET A 205 -8.59 0.42 -11.73
CA MET A 205 -7.24 0.17 -11.20
C MET A 205 -6.98 -1.33 -11.16
N ARG A 206 -6.58 -1.89 -12.31
CA ARG A 206 -6.31 -3.32 -12.49
C ARG A 206 -4.95 -3.54 -13.15
N MET A 207 -4.35 -4.69 -12.88
CA MET A 207 -3.09 -5.12 -13.45
C MET A 207 -3.07 -6.64 -13.67
N THR A 208 -2.38 -7.10 -14.72
CA THR A 208 -2.03 -8.51 -14.92
C THR A 208 -0.51 -8.68 -14.86
N ILE A 209 -0.04 -9.70 -14.14
CA ILE A 209 1.37 -10.13 -14.14
C ILE A 209 1.44 -11.54 -14.72
N THR A 210 2.22 -11.71 -15.78
CA THR A 210 2.51 -13.02 -16.38
C THR A 210 3.89 -13.47 -15.93
N VAL A 211 3.95 -14.65 -15.30
CA VAL A 211 5.18 -15.28 -14.82
C VAL A 211 5.51 -16.48 -15.72
N LYS A 212 6.71 -16.46 -16.31
CA LYS A 212 7.23 -17.49 -17.23
C LYS A 212 8.45 -18.23 -16.68
#